data_AF-A0A932PV12-F1
#
_entry.id   AF-A0A932PV12-F1
#
_cell.length_a   1.000
_cell.length_b   1.000
_cell.length_c   1.000
_cell.angle_alpha   90.00
_cell.angle_beta   90.00
_cell.angle_gamma   90.00
#
_symmetry.space_group_name_H-M   'P 1'
#
loop_
_entity.id
_entity.type
_entity.pdbx_description
1 polymer ?
#
loop_
_entity_poly.entity_id
_entity_poly.type
_entity_poly.pdbx_seq_one_letter_code
_entity_poly.pdbx_strand_id
1 'polypeptide(L)'
;MTLPLALQVAIEEHLQGISLTQLKKEAEGQSSRYRGGQGSVFQSDAQCLAYLASRVPATYGAVEAVLRQMGSWWRGSTLLDLGAGPGTAGWAAWECFPFLVKPVLVERSAPMIRWGKKLAAHHPVLANAEWIQGDLLRDYGPADLVIVSYALGELAHPLQILDVLWQYPLAVVIEPGTPQGFERIRQIRTEWLQRGGFLIAPCPHALACPMTKGDWCHFSARIPRTKIHRLLKSGDLGYEDEKFSYLILSRTSRPQVSNRILRHPIQTSGQVQLVLCTHSGEIEKKSITRKEGEIYKAAKHAKWGDGSM
;
A
#
# COMPACT_ATOMS: atom_id res chain seq x y z
N MET A 1 -6.78 -5.77 9.84
CA MET A 1 -5.32 -5.55 9.84
C MET A 1 -5.02 -4.69 11.04
N THR A 2 -3.96 -5.01 11.77
CA THR A 2 -3.54 -4.31 12.99
C THR A 2 -2.06 -4.03 12.87
N LEU A 3 -1.64 -2.83 13.29
CA LEU A 3 -0.23 -2.49 13.36
C LEU A 3 0.49 -3.51 14.28
N PRO A 4 1.71 -3.95 13.96
CA PRO A 4 2.47 -4.85 14.84
C PRO A 4 2.64 -4.20 16.20
N LEU A 5 2.41 -4.97 17.27
CA LEU A 5 2.42 -4.43 18.62
C LEU A 5 3.75 -3.72 18.95
N ALA A 6 4.87 -4.28 18.51
CA ALA A 6 6.19 -3.68 18.70
C ALA A 6 6.31 -2.28 18.05
N LEU A 7 5.81 -2.13 16.82
CA LEU A 7 5.82 -0.84 16.12
C LEU A 7 4.85 0.15 16.78
N GLN A 8 3.67 -0.31 17.19
CA GLN A 8 2.70 0.53 17.89
C GLN A 8 3.29 1.08 19.19
N VAL A 9 3.87 0.20 20.03
CA VAL A 9 4.50 0.57 21.30
C VAL A 9 5.65 1.54 21.06
N ALA A 10 6.54 1.26 20.10
CA ALA A 10 7.66 2.15 19.80
C ALA A 10 7.20 3.55 19.37
N ILE A 11 6.13 3.67 18.59
CA ILE A 11 5.54 4.98 18.24
C ILE A 11 4.96 5.66 19.49
N GLU A 12 4.19 4.94 20.31
CA GLU A 12 3.52 5.50 21.50
C GLU A 12 4.53 5.97 22.57
N GLU A 13 5.61 5.24 22.80
CA GLU A 13 6.69 5.62 23.72
C GLU A 13 7.33 6.96 23.32
N HIS A 14 7.62 7.15 22.04
CA HIS A 14 8.28 8.37 21.55
C HIS A 14 7.32 9.57 21.42
N LEU A 15 6.02 9.35 21.57
CA LEU A 15 5.03 10.42 21.66
C LEU A 15 4.87 10.94 23.09
N GLN A 16 5.40 10.22 24.10
CA GLN A 16 5.37 10.69 25.49
C GLN A 16 6.16 11.99 25.63
N GLY A 17 5.55 13.01 26.25
CA GLY A 17 6.16 14.32 26.45
C GLY A 17 5.95 15.34 25.32
N ILE A 18 5.33 14.96 24.20
CA ILE A 18 4.93 15.93 23.16
C ILE A 18 3.49 16.38 23.36
N SER A 19 3.25 17.68 23.33
CA SER A 19 1.89 18.21 23.46
C SER A 19 1.01 17.80 22.28
N LEU A 20 -0.22 17.37 22.59
CA LEU A 20 -1.21 17.01 21.56
C LEU A 20 -1.51 18.17 20.59
N THR A 21 -1.49 19.41 21.09
CA THR A 21 -1.67 20.63 20.29
C THR A 21 -0.59 20.75 19.23
N GLN A 22 0.67 20.50 19.59
CA GLN A 22 1.78 20.53 18.64
C GLN A 22 1.66 19.42 17.60
N LEU A 23 1.35 18.18 18.01
CA LEU A 23 1.18 17.06 17.08
C LEU A 23 0.03 17.30 16.09
N LYS A 24 -1.10 17.85 16.54
CA LYS A 24 -2.22 18.24 15.68
C LYS A 24 -1.79 19.26 14.64
N LYS A 25 -1.14 20.35 15.08
CA LYS A 25 -0.67 21.42 14.19
C LYS A 25 0.27 20.87 13.11
N GLU A 26 1.23 20.03 13.48
CA GLU A 26 2.16 19.44 12.51
C GLU A 26 1.44 18.47 11.56
N ALA A 27 0.51 17.64 12.06
CA ALA A 27 -0.26 16.71 11.23
C ALA A 27 -1.15 17.45 10.21
N GLU A 28 -1.80 18.54 10.61
CA GLU A 28 -2.61 19.41 9.75
C GLU A 28 -1.74 20.11 8.69
N GLY A 29 -0.56 20.60 9.09
CA GLY A 29 0.42 21.20 8.19
C GLY A 29 0.91 20.22 7.11
N GLN A 30 1.23 18.98 7.50
CA GLN A 30 1.63 17.93 6.56
C GLN A 30 0.49 17.53 5.61
N SER A 31 -0.73 17.37 6.14
CA SER A 31 -1.92 17.05 5.34
C SER A 31 -2.19 18.14 4.28
N SER A 32 -2.05 19.41 4.67
CA SER A 32 -2.27 20.56 3.77
C SER A 32 -1.22 20.60 2.64
N ARG A 33 0.07 20.40 2.95
CA ARG A 33 1.13 20.32 1.94
C ARG A 33 0.95 19.15 0.99
N TYR A 34 0.57 18.00 1.54
CA TYR A 34 0.28 16.79 0.77
C TYR A 34 -0.88 17.01 -0.21
N ARG A 35 -1.98 17.63 0.23
CA ARG A 35 -3.12 17.99 -0.65
C ARG A 35 -2.74 19.04 -1.70
N GLY A 36 -1.79 19.92 -1.36
CA GLY A 36 -1.23 20.92 -2.28
C GLY A 36 -0.17 20.38 -3.25
N GLY A 37 0.16 19.08 -3.20
CA GLY A 37 1.13 18.45 -4.10
C GLY A 37 2.60 18.78 -3.82
N GLN A 38 2.93 19.37 -2.67
CA GLN A 38 4.29 19.81 -2.33
C GLN A 38 5.14 18.73 -1.63
N GLY A 39 4.66 17.48 -1.58
CA GLY A 39 5.31 16.39 -0.84
C GLY A 39 5.37 16.64 0.67
N SER A 40 5.88 15.67 1.42
CA SER A 40 6.13 15.86 2.86
C SER A 40 7.53 16.40 3.10
N VAL A 41 7.65 17.39 3.99
CA VAL A 41 8.92 17.95 4.42
C VAL A 41 9.10 17.66 5.91
N PHE A 42 10.16 16.91 6.24
CA PHE A 42 10.47 16.50 7.60
C PHE A 42 11.74 17.21 8.08
N GLN A 43 11.56 18.33 8.78
CA GLN A 43 12.65 19.17 9.31
C GLN A 43 12.81 19.04 10.82
N SER A 44 11.81 18.55 11.54
CA SER A 44 11.82 18.39 13.00
C SER A 44 11.34 17.01 13.44
N ASP A 45 11.73 16.64 14.67
CA ASP A 45 11.24 15.40 15.30
C ASP A 45 9.72 15.42 15.51
N ALA A 46 9.15 16.58 15.85
CA ALA A 46 7.70 16.74 15.98
C ALA A 46 6.95 16.46 14.67
N GLN A 47 7.49 16.89 13.52
CA GLN A 47 6.90 16.59 12.21
C GLN A 47 6.97 15.10 11.87
N CYS A 48 8.11 14.46 12.16
CA CYS A 48 8.27 13.02 11.96
C CYS A 48 7.27 12.27 12.84
N LEU A 49 7.21 12.56 14.13
CA LEU A 49 6.32 11.89 15.08
C LEU A 49 4.84 12.12 14.76
N ALA A 50 4.46 13.32 14.32
CA ALA A 50 3.10 13.58 13.85
C ALA A 50 2.76 12.73 12.61
N TYR A 51 3.68 12.56 11.67
CA TYR A 51 3.51 11.67 10.53
C TYR A 51 3.45 10.20 10.96
N LEU A 52 4.34 9.75 11.84
CA LEU A 52 4.36 8.39 12.38
C LEU A 52 3.01 8.04 13.03
N ALA A 53 2.50 8.91 13.89
CA ALA A 53 1.24 8.70 14.59
C ALA A 53 0.02 8.75 13.66
N SER A 54 0.05 9.55 12.59
CA SER A 54 -1.11 9.83 11.74
C SER A 54 -1.18 9.06 10.42
N ARG A 55 -0.04 8.62 9.86
CA ARG A 55 0.02 8.00 8.53
C ARG A 55 0.51 6.56 8.54
N VAL A 56 1.45 6.19 9.43
CA VAL A 56 2.02 4.83 9.45
C VAL A 56 0.97 3.73 9.64
N PRO A 57 -0.03 3.85 10.55
CA PRO A 57 -1.06 2.81 10.68
C PRO A 57 -1.83 2.56 9.37
N ALA A 58 -2.22 3.63 8.68
CA ALA A 58 -2.93 3.58 7.41
C ALA A 58 -2.07 2.96 6.30
N THR A 59 -0.85 3.46 6.11
CA THR A 59 0.04 2.99 5.03
C THR A 59 0.54 1.58 5.29
N TYR A 60 0.79 1.20 6.55
CA TYR A 60 1.05 -0.19 6.94
C TYR A 60 -0.10 -1.10 6.50
N GLY A 61 -1.34 -0.71 6.81
CA GLY A 61 -2.53 -1.45 6.42
C GLY A 61 -2.67 -1.67 4.92
N ALA A 62 -2.39 -0.63 4.13
CA ALA A 62 -2.41 -0.72 2.67
C ALA A 62 -1.32 -1.66 2.15
N VAL A 63 -0.08 -1.53 2.63
CA VAL A 63 1.04 -2.39 2.21
C VAL A 63 0.76 -3.85 2.59
N GLU A 64 0.36 -4.10 3.84
CA GLU A 64 0.03 -5.45 4.32
C GLU A 64 -1.07 -6.09 3.46
N ALA A 65 -2.13 -5.34 3.13
CA ALA A 65 -3.21 -5.81 2.28
C ALA A 65 -2.72 -6.24 0.89
N VAL A 66 -1.80 -5.46 0.30
CA VAL A 66 -1.23 -5.73 -1.02
C VAL A 66 -0.27 -6.91 -0.98
N LEU A 67 0.65 -6.97 -0.02
CA LEU A 67 1.62 -8.05 0.09
C LEU A 67 0.95 -9.40 0.35
N ARG A 68 -0.16 -9.43 1.10
CA ARG A 68 -0.98 -10.66 1.27
C ARG A 68 -1.54 -11.20 -0.05
N GLN A 69 -1.70 -10.37 -1.09
CA GLN A 69 -2.12 -10.85 -2.43
C GLN A 69 -1.01 -11.61 -3.17
N MET A 70 0.26 -11.45 -2.78
CA MET A 70 1.36 -12.28 -3.31
C MET A 70 1.33 -13.70 -2.74
N GLY A 71 0.51 -13.99 -1.72
CA GLY A 71 0.34 -15.34 -1.18
C GLY A 71 1.63 -16.04 -0.78
N SER A 72 1.58 -17.36 -0.65
CA SER A 72 2.74 -18.20 -0.26
C SER A 72 3.63 -18.60 -1.44
N TRP A 73 3.28 -18.20 -2.67
CA TRP A 73 4.06 -18.58 -3.86
C TRP A 73 5.35 -17.75 -3.99
N TRP A 74 5.39 -16.55 -3.41
CA TRP A 74 6.60 -15.76 -3.38
C TRP A 74 7.59 -16.37 -2.38
N ARG A 75 8.83 -16.59 -2.84
CA ARG A 75 9.91 -17.26 -2.10
C ARG A 75 11.22 -16.45 -2.10
N GLY A 76 11.17 -15.20 -2.58
CA GLY A 76 12.33 -14.30 -2.54
C GLY A 76 12.69 -13.90 -1.11
N SER A 77 13.94 -13.58 -0.83
CA SER A 77 14.39 -13.23 0.52
C SER A 77 14.88 -11.79 0.64
N THR A 78 15.11 -11.11 -0.48
CA THR A 78 15.65 -9.75 -0.51
C THR A 78 14.59 -8.73 -0.93
N LEU A 79 14.54 -7.62 -0.21
CA LEU A 79 13.57 -6.54 -0.41
C LEU A 79 14.30 -5.21 -0.58
N LEU A 80 13.90 -4.44 -1.59
CA LEU A 80 14.21 -3.03 -1.76
C LEU A 80 12.95 -2.17 -1.57
N ASP A 81 12.96 -1.25 -0.62
CA ASP A 81 11.88 -0.29 -0.37
C ASP A 81 12.33 1.11 -0.81
N LEU A 82 11.80 1.60 -1.94
CA LEU A 82 12.11 2.90 -2.51
C LEU A 82 11.11 3.95 -2.00
N GLY A 83 11.63 4.98 -1.33
CA GLY A 83 10.79 5.95 -0.63
C GLY A 83 10.23 5.36 0.67
N ALA A 84 11.09 4.66 1.41
CA ALA A 84 10.73 3.85 2.56
C ALA A 84 10.07 4.65 3.69
N GLY A 85 10.29 5.96 3.74
CA GLY A 85 9.90 6.79 4.86
C GLY A 85 10.47 6.19 6.17
N PRO A 86 9.64 5.89 7.17
CA PRO A 86 10.09 5.28 8.42
C PRO A 86 10.26 3.75 8.32
N GLY A 87 10.19 3.16 7.13
CA GLY A 87 10.36 1.72 6.88
C GLY A 87 9.06 0.94 6.95
N THR A 88 7.90 1.59 6.76
CA THR A 88 6.57 0.99 6.92
C THR A 88 6.36 -0.25 6.06
N ALA A 89 6.83 -0.23 4.80
CA ALA A 89 6.69 -1.39 3.93
C ALA A 89 7.61 -2.54 4.37
N GLY A 90 8.79 -2.25 4.92
CA GLY A 90 9.65 -3.24 5.57
C GLY A 90 8.95 -3.96 6.73
N TRP A 91 8.22 -3.24 7.58
CA TRP A 91 7.42 -3.85 8.67
C TRP A 91 6.32 -4.75 8.13
N ALA A 92 5.52 -4.27 7.17
CA ALA A 92 4.46 -5.07 6.57
C ALA A 92 4.99 -6.30 5.81
N ALA A 93 6.15 -6.17 5.17
CA ALA A 93 6.78 -7.26 4.43
C ALA A 93 7.29 -8.36 5.38
N TRP A 94 7.85 -8.01 6.54
CA TRP A 94 8.25 -8.99 7.54
C TRP A 94 7.07 -9.81 8.07
N GLU A 95 5.94 -9.15 8.35
CA GLU A 95 4.72 -9.82 8.82
C GLU A 95 4.11 -10.77 7.78
N CYS A 96 4.28 -10.47 6.48
CA CYS A 96 3.83 -11.35 5.40
C CYS A 96 4.84 -12.45 5.09
N PHE A 97 6.14 -12.17 5.25
CA PHE A 97 7.25 -12.99 4.79
C PHE A 97 8.36 -13.03 5.88
N PRO A 98 8.19 -13.84 6.94
CA PRO A 98 9.12 -13.89 8.08
C PRO A 98 10.42 -14.67 7.76
N PHE A 99 10.93 -14.50 6.54
CA PHE A 99 12.17 -15.06 6.00
C PHE A 99 12.97 -14.01 5.22
N LEU A 100 12.54 -12.74 5.23
CA LEU A 100 13.32 -11.64 4.65
C LEU A 100 14.69 -11.55 5.32
N VAL A 101 15.71 -11.31 4.50
CA VAL A 101 17.09 -11.11 4.94
C VAL A 101 17.50 -9.69 4.57
N LYS A 102 17.94 -8.94 5.59
CA LYS A 102 18.60 -7.62 5.47
C LYS A 102 17.97 -6.71 4.38
N PRO A 103 16.71 -6.25 4.57
CA PRO A 103 16.05 -5.39 3.59
C PRO A 103 16.82 -4.07 3.41
N VAL A 104 16.79 -3.55 2.18
CA VAL A 104 17.37 -2.25 1.81
C VAL A 104 16.25 -1.21 1.78
N LEU A 105 16.38 -0.17 2.58
CA LEU A 105 15.40 0.90 2.74
C LEU A 105 16.01 2.22 2.26
N VAL A 106 15.45 2.78 1.19
CA VAL A 106 15.93 4.01 0.54
C VAL A 106 15.00 5.16 0.87
N GLU A 107 15.52 6.23 1.46
CA GLU A 107 14.73 7.41 1.85
C GLU A 107 15.56 8.69 1.68
N ARG A 108 14.96 9.78 1.21
CA ARG A 108 15.67 11.07 1.02
C ARG A 108 15.89 11.82 2.33
N SER A 109 14.96 11.70 3.26
CA SER A 109 14.91 12.44 4.52
C SER A 109 15.75 11.77 5.60
N ALA A 110 16.91 12.36 5.90
CA ALA A 110 17.75 11.92 7.03
C ALA A 110 16.99 11.88 8.38
N PRO A 111 16.12 12.85 8.72
CA PRO A 111 15.25 12.73 9.91
C PRO A 111 14.35 11.50 9.89
N MET A 112 13.74 11.17 8.74
CA MET A 112 12.87 10.00 8.63
C MET A 112 13.65 8.68 8.74
N ILE A 113 14.84 8.59 8.12
CA ILE A 113 15.76 7.45 8.29
C ILE A 113 16.10 7.25 9.76
N ARG A 114 16.46 8.33 10.48
CA ARG A 114 16.78 8.26 11.91
C ARG A 114 15.61 7.70 12.71
N TRP A 115 14.38 8.14 12.41
CA TRP A 115 13.18 7.63 13.07
C TRP A 115 12.88 6.17 12.71
N GLY A 116 13.03 5.77 11.45
CA GLY A 116 12.89 4.37 11.04
C GLY A 116 13.85 3.44 11.77
N LYS A 117 15.14 3.83 11.88
CA LYS A 117 16.15 3.10 12.68
C LYS A 117 15.76 3.00 14.16
N LYS A 118 15.28 4.08 14.77
CA LYS A 118 14.83 4.07 16.17
C LYS A 118 13.66 3.13 16.39
N LEU A 119 12.63 3.17 15.52
CA LEU A 119 11.46 2.30 15.63
C LEU A 119 11.83 0.82 15.45
N ALA A 120 12.78 0.53 14.58
CA ALA A 120 13.21 -0.84 14.26
C ALA A 120 14.30 -1.40 15.19
N ALA A 121 14.78 -0.65 16.19
CA ALA A 121 15.98 -0.99 16.96
C ALA A 121 15.96 -2.38 17.62
N HIS A 122 14.78 -2.88 18.00
CA HIS A 122 14.60 -4.20 18.63
C HIS A 122 13.93 -5.23 17.71
N HIS A 123 13.74 -4.90 16.44
CA HIS A 123 13.07 -5.77 15.49
C HIS A 123 14.06 -6.83 14.94
N PRO A 124 13.68 -8.12 14.84
CA PRO A 124 14.60 -9.22 14.51
C PRO A 124 15.38 -9.02 13.20
N VAL A 125 14.75 -8.46 12.18
CA VAL A 125 15.40 -8.22 10.86
C VAL A 125 15.64 -6.73 10.59
N LEU A 126 14.62 -5.88 10.76
CA LEU A 126 14.72 -4.45 10.50
C LEU A 126 15.75 -3.70 11.36
N ALA A 127 16.14 -4.21 12.54
CA ALA A 127 17.24 -3.61 13.32
C ALA A 127 18.56 -3.58 12.53
N ASN A 128 18.75 -4.54 11.62
CA ASN A 128 19.91 -4.67 10.74
C ASN A 128 19.60 -4.31 9.28
N ALA A 129 18.47 -3.63 9.02
CA ALA A 129 18.15 -3.15 7.68
C ALA A 129 19.23 -2.18 7.17
N GLU A 130 19.52 -2.25 5.88
CA GLU A 130 20.43 -1.31 5.24
C GLU A 130 19.67 -0.05 4.86
N TRP A 131 20.02 1.08 5.48
CA TRP A 131 19.40 2.36 5.20
C TRP A 131 20.29 3.19 4.30
N ILE A 132 19.77 3.57 3.14
CA ILE A 132 20.47 4.39 2.15
C ILE A 132 19.74 5.73 2.02
N GLN A 133 20.47 6.83 2.20
CA GLN A 133 19.93 8.14 1.87
C GLN A 133 19.99 8.36 0.36
N GLY A 134 18.86 8.35 -0.32
CA GLY A 134 18.83 8.35 -1.78
C GLY A 134 17.47 8.67 -2.41
N ASP A 135 17.47 8.78 -3.73
CA ASP A 135 16.31 9.12 -4.56
C ASP A 135 15.66 7.87 -5.18
N LEU A 136 14.39 7.99 -5.57
CA LEU A 136 13.60 6.91 -6.20
C LEU A 136 14.12 6.46 -7.57
N LEU A 137 14.75 7.35 -8.32
CA LEU A 137 15.13 7.14 -9.73
C LEU A 137 16.57 6.60 -9.89
N ARG A 138 17.02 5.78 -8.94
CA ARG A 138 18.34 5.13 -8.97
C ARG A 138 18.20 3.63 -8.73
N ASP A 139 19.12 2.87 -9.28
CA ASP A 139 19.29 1.46 -8.96
C ASP A 139 20.16 1.31 -7.71
N TYR A 140 19.75 0.41 -6.80
CA TYR A 140 20.44 0.14 -5.53
C TYR A 140 20.95 -1.30 -5.45
N GLY A 141 21.00 -1.99 -6.59
CA GLY A 141 21.48 -3.37 -6.70
C GLY A 141 20.35 -4.39 -6.65
N PRO A 142 20.69 -5.69 -6.71
CA PRO A 142 19.70 -6.74 -6.91
C PRO A 142 18.79 -6.91 -5.68
N ALA A 143 17.49 -7.13 -5.95
CA ALA A 143 16.51 -7.56 -4.96
C ALA A 143 15.46 -8.47 -5.62
N ASP A 144 14.86 -9.38 -4.84
CA ASP A 144 13.79 -10.27 -5.31
C ASP A 144 12.44 -9.55 -5.41
N LEU A 145 12.27 -8.45 -4.66
CA LEU A 145 11.09 -7.61 -4.65
C LEU A 145 11.49 -6.15 -4.44
N VAL A 146 11.03 -5.27 -5.31
CA VAL A 146 11.06 -3.82 -5.09
C VAL A 146 9.66 -3.30 -4.73
N ILE A 147 9.57 -2.42 -3.75
CA ILE A 147 8.32 -1.75 -3.35
C ILE A 147 8.49 -0.24 -3.52
N VAL A 148 7.46 0.41 -4.08
CA VAL A 148 7.29 1.87 -4.04
C VAL A 148 5.90 2.15 -3.47
N SER A 149 5.84 2.79 -2.30
CA SER A 149 4.59 2.99 -1.57
C SER A 149 4.40 4.45 -1.19
N TYR A 150 3.36 5.09 -1.74
CA TYR A 150 2.99 6.50 -1.46
C TYR A 150 4.09 7.53 -1.79
N ALA A 151 5.04 7.19 -2.66
CA ALA A 151 6.20 8.01 -2.96
C ALA A 151 6.20 8.60 -4.38
N LEU A 152 5.39 8.07 -5.31
CA LEU A 152 5.44 8.52 -6.72
C LEU A 152 4.88 9.92 -6.92
N GLY A 153 3.98 10.36 -6.03
CA GLY A 153 3.47 11.72 -6.03
C GLY A 153 4.54 12.80 -5.80
N GLU A 154 5.74 12.41 -5.35
CA GLU A 154 6.87 13.33 -5.16
C GLU A 154 7.70 13.57 -6.43
N LEU A 155 7.47 12.76 -7.48
CA LEU A 155 8.18 12.87 -8.74
C LEU A 155 7.48 13.84 -9.69
N ALA A 156 8.27 14.69 -10.36
CA ALA A 156 7.77 15.52 -11.46
C ALA A 156 7.28 14.67 -12.64
N HIS A 157 7.97 13.56 -12.91
CA HIS A 157 7.63 12.60 -13.96
C HIS A 157 7.54 11.18 -13.38
N PRO A 158 6.39 10.80 -12.76
CA PRO A 158 6.26 9.53 -12.06
C PRO A 158 6.57 8.29 -12.91
N LEU A 159 6.36 8.34 -14.22
CA LEU A 159 6.61 7.21 -15.12
C LEU A 159 8.09 6.86 -15.30
N GLN A 160 9.02 7.76 -14.97
CA GLN A 160 10.46 7.45 -14.97
C GLN A 160 10.82 6.32 -14.00
N ILE A 161 9.97 6.07 -12.98
CA ILE A 161 10.19 4.96 -12.05
C ILE A 161 10.23 3.61 -12.76
N LEU A 162 9.57 3.46 -13.91
CA LEU A 162 9.52 2.20 -14.65
C LEU A 162 10.90 1.73 -15.10
N ASP A 163 11.84 2.64 -15.36
CA ASP A 163 13.20 2.31 -15.76
C ASP A 163 13.98 1.66 -14.62
N VAL A 164 13.67 2.05 -13.37
CA VAL A 164 14.19 1.42 -12.15
C VAL A 164 13.48 0.09 -11.90
N LEU A 165 12.14 0.09 -11.87
CA LEU A 165 11.36 -1.13 -11.55
C LEU A 165 11.62 -2.28 -12.52
N TRP A 166 11.93 -1.97 -13.78
CA TRP A 166 12.22 -2.98 -14.82
C TRP A 166 13.50 -3.79 -14.56
N GLN A 167 14.39 -3.32 -13.69
CA GLN A 167 15.58 -4.08 -13.32
C GLN A 167 15.25 -5.27 -12.39
N TYR A 168 14.10 -5.24 -11.72
CA TYR A 168 13.72 -6.20 -10.70
C TYR A 168 12.75 -7.26 -11.25
N PRO A 169 12.78 -8.49 -10.72
CA PRO A 169 11.87 -9.55 -11.18
C PRO A 169 10.41 -9.31 -10.76
N LEU A 170 10.20 -8.62 -9.63
CA LEU A 170 8.90 -8.25 -9.08
C LEU A 170 8.91 -6.83 -8.54
N ALA A 171 7.84 -6.09 -8.82
CA ALA A 171 7.63 -4.75 -8.30
C ALA A 171 6.23 -4.60 -7.72
N VAL A 172 6.12 -3.93 -6.57
CA VAL A 172 4.84 -3.53 -5.97
C VAL A 172 4.78 -2.01 -5.97
N VAL A 173 3.72 -1.47 -6.55
CA VAL A 173 3.47 -0.02 -6.58
C VAL A 173 2.17 0.25 -5.87
N ILE A 174 2.18 1.13 -4.88
CA ILE A 174 1.01 1.50 -4.09
C ILE A 174 0.90 3.02 -4.04
N GLU A 175 -0.27 3.53 -4.37
CA GLU A 175 -0.60 4.95 -4.34
C GLU A 175 -1.91 5.17 -3.59
N PRO A 176 -2.19 6.40 -3.12
CA PRO A 176 -3.48 6.73 -2.53
C PRO A 176 -4.64 6.36 -3.43
N GLY A 177 -5.74 5.91 -2.83
CA GLY A 177 -6.99 5.58 -3.52
C GLY A 177 -7.78 6.84 -3.86
N THR A 178 -7.12 7.79 -4.52
CA THR A 178 -7.69 9.03 -5.06
C THR A 178 -7.71 8.97 -6.59
N PRO A 179 -8.46 9.85 -7.27
CA PRO A 179 -8.41 9.95 -8.73
C PRO A 179 -6.99 10.14 -9.28
N GLN A 180 -6.15 10.99 -8.65
CA GLN A 180 -4.77 11.20 -9.12
C GLN A 180 -3.88 9.98 -8.88
N GLY A 181 -4.00 9.32 -7.73
CA GLY A 181 -3.22 8.12 -7.42
C GLY A 181 -3.59 6.95 -8.33
N PHE A 182 -4.89 6.76 -8.61
CA PHE A 182 -5.34 5.79 -9.59
C PHE A 182 -4.84 6.10 -11.01
N GLU A 183 -4.84 7.37 -11.42
CA GLU A 183 -4.33 7.73 -12.75
C GLU A 183 -2.85 7.37 -12.91
N ARG A 184 -2.01 7.65 -11.91
CA ARG A 184 -0.60 7.21 -11.89
C ARG A 184 -0.49 5.68 -12.03
N ILE A 185 -1.27 4.94 -11.25
CA ILE A 185 -1.33 3.47 -11.33
C ILE A 185 -1.75 3.00 -12.73
N ARG A 186 -2.77 3.62 -13.33
CA ARG A 186 -3.28 3.27 -14.66
C ARG A 186 -2.23 3.50 -15.76
N GLN A 187 -1.47 4.59 -15.67
CA GLN A 187 -0.38 4.89 -16.60
C GLN A 187 0.78 3.89 -16.44
N ILE A 188 1.24 3.64 -15.21
CA ILE A 188 2.27 2.62 -14.92
C ILE A 188 1.86 1.25 -15.45
N ARG A 189 0.61 0.84 -15.23
CA ARG A 189 0.06 -0.41 -15.76
C ARG A 189 0.19 -0.49 -17.28
N THR A 190 -0.17 0.60 -17.97
CA THR A 190 -0.20 0.65 -19.44
C THR A 190 1.21 0.53 -20.01
N GLU A 191 2.14 1.34 -19.50
CA GLU A 191 3.54 1.33 -19.92
C GLU A 191 4.24 0.02 -19.57
N TRP A 192 3.99 -0.55 -18.39
CA TRP A 192 4.57 -1.84 -17.99
C TRP A 192 4.16 -2.98 -18.94
N LEU A 193 2.88 -3.05 -19.31
CA LEU A 193 2.37 -4.03 -20.27
C LEU A 193 2.98 -3.81 -21.67
N GLN A 194 3.13 -2.56 -22.11
CA GLN A 194 3.78 -2.24 -23.40
C GLN A 194 5.25 -2.66 -23.45
N ARG A 195 5.95 -2.64 -22.30
CA ARG A 195 7.31 -3.18 -22.18
C ARG A 195 7.38 -4.72 -22.18
N GLY A 196 6.24 -5.40 -22.25
CA GLY A 196 6.15 -6.88 -22.22
C GLY A 196 6.09 -7.47 -20.81
N GLY A 197 5.81 -6.64 -19.80
CA GLY A 197 5.68 -7.08 -18.42
C GLY A 197 4.33 -7.73 -18.14
N PHE A 198 4.26 -8.49 -17.04
CA PHE A 198 3.05 -9.19 -16.60
C PHE A 198 2.45 -8.56 -15.34
N LEU A 199 1.14 -8.69 -15.19
CA LEU A 199 0.41 -8.26 -13.99
C LEU A 199 0.13 -9.49 -13.12
N ILE A 200 0.41 -9.40 -11.81
CA ILE A 200 0.01 -10.42 -10.83
C ILE A 200 -1.34 -10.02 -10.19
N ALA A 201 -1.45 -8.76 -9.79
CA ALA A 201 -2.62 -8.20 -9.14
C ALA A 201 -2.65 -6.67 -9.29
N PRO A 202 -3.79 -5.99 -9.08
CA PRO A 202 -5.13 -6.53 -8.87
C PRO A 202 -5.82 -7.01 -10.15
N CYS A 203 -5.38 -6.52 -11.31
CA CYS A 203 -6.07 -6.69 -12.58
C CYS A 203 -6.07 -8.16 -13.04
N PRO A 204 -7.21 -8.71 -13.47
CA PRO A 204 -7.32 -10.08 -13.96
C PRO A 204 -7.01 -10.23 -15.47
N HIS A 205 -6.58 -9.14 -16.14
CA HIS A 205 -6.35 -9.12 -17.58
C HIS A 205 -5.31 -8.06 -17.98
N ALA A 206 -4.76 -8.22 -19.18
CA ALA A 206 -3.82 -7.28 -19.82
C ALA A 206 -4.48 -6.29 -20.81
N LEU A 207 -5.78 -6.40 -21.08
CA LEU A 207 -6.53 -5.46 -21.94
C LEU A 207 -6.55 -4.03 -21.38
N ALA A 208 -7.07 -3.05 -22.15
CA ALA A 208 -7.30 -1.70 -21.63
C ALA A 208 -8.15 -1.75 -20.34
N CYS A 209 -7.80 -0.94 -19.33
CA CYS A 209 -8.56 -0.94 -18.08
C CYS A 209 -9.98 -0.41 -18.33
N PRO A 210 -11.04 -1.15 -17.96
CA PRO A 210 -12.43 -0.73 -18.23
C PRO A 210 -12.93 0.40 -17.31
N MET A 211 -12.13 0.81 -16.32
CA MET A 211 -12.48 1.92 -15.44
C MET A 211 -12.39 3.24 -16.23
N THR A 212 -13.53 3.82 -16.58
CA THR A 212 -13.65 5.03 -17.39
C THR A 212 -13.81 6.31 -16.55
N LYS A 213 -13.85 7.47 -17.21
CA LYS A 213 -13.85 8.81 -16.57
C LYS A 213 -15.02 8.96 -15.59
N GLY A 214 -14.71 9.44 -14.38
CA GLY A 214 -15.68 9.70 -13.30
C GLY A 214 -15.62 8.69 -12.15
N ASP A 215 -14.91 7.58 -12.33
CA ASP A 215 -14.65 6.60 -11.29
C ASP A 215 -13.16 6.20 -11.27
N TRP A 216 -12.72 5.57 -10.18
CA TRP A 216 -11.36 5.07 -10.04
C TRP A 216 -11.32 3.69 -9.35
N CYS A 217 -10.39 2.84 -9.80
CA CYS A 217 -10.18 1.55 -9.19
C CYS A 217 -9.31 1.72 -7.94
N HIS A 218 -9.90 1.48 -6.77
CA HIS A 218 -9.21 1.49 -5.48
C HIS A 218 -9.73 0.35 -4.61
N PHE A 219 -9.04 0.13 -3.50
CA PHE A 219 -9.36 -0.82 -2.45
C PHE A 219 -9.29 -0.12 -1.10
N SER A 220 -9.65 -0.82 -0.03
CA SER A 220 -9.64 -0.27 1.31
C SER A 220 -9.04 -1.22 2.33
N ALA A 221 -8.14 -0.69 3.15
CA ALA A 221 -7.57 -1.34 4.31
C ALA A 221 -8.20 -0.74 5.57
N ARG A 222 -8.97 -1.55 6.31
CA ARG A 222 -9.52 -1.14 7.60
C ARG A 222 -8.49 -1.35 8.72
N ILE A 223 -8.17 -0.26 9.41
CA ILE A 223 -7.18 -0.23 10.49
C ILE A 223 -7.81 0.35 11.76
N PRO A 224 -7.70 -0.32 12.92
CA PRO A 224 -8.12 0.24 14.20
C PRO A 224 -7.37 1.53 14.52
N ARG A 225 -8.07 2.55 15.03
CA ARG A 225 -7.44 3.79 15.47
C ARG A 225 -6.92 3.63 16.89
N THR A 226 -5.62 3.87 17.08
CA THR A 226 -5.05 4.06 18.42
C THR A 226 -5.66 5.28 19.10
N LYS A 227 -5.51 5.39 20.44
CA LYS A 227 -6.01 6.56 21.19
C LYS A 227 -5.45 7.87 20.62
N ILE A 228 -4.14 7.92 20.35
CA ILE A 228 -3.48 9.10 19.80
C ILE A 228 -3.95 9.37 18.38
N HIS A 229 -4.10 8.34 17.56
CA HIS A 229 -4.58 8.50 16.20
C HIS A 229 -5.99 9.11 16.13
N ARG A 230 -6.90 8.73 17.04
CA ARG A 230 -8.22 9.38 17.18
C ARG A 230 -8.11 10.84 17.58
N LEU A 231 -7.23 11.16 18.53
CA LEU A 231 -7.01 12.53 18.98
C LEU A 231 -6.48 13.41 17.85
N LEU A 232 -5.64 12.90 16.96
CA LEU A 232 -5.06 13.67 15.86
C LEU A 232 -6.02 13.90 14.68
N LYS A 233 -6.93 12.95 14.40
CA LYS A 233 -7.78 13.00 13.19
C LYS A 233 -9.24 13.40 13.42
N SER A 234 -9.60 13.95 14.57
CA SER A 234 -10.97 14.45 14.89
C SER A 234 -12.10 13.52 14.42
N GLY A 235 -11.91 12.21 14.54
CA GLY A 235 -12.84 11.23 13.98
C GLY A 235 -13.41 10.31 15.03
N ASP A 236 -14.74 10.19 15.04
CA ASP A 236 -15.52 9.53 16.10
C ASP A 236 -15.46 8.00 16.05
N LEU A 237 -15.14 7.43 14.89
CA LEU A 237 -15.07 5.98 14.69
C LEU A 237 -13.76 5.40 15.24
N GLY A 238 -13.85 4.20 15.83
CA GLY A 238 -12.71 3.43 16.36
C GLY A 238 -11.79 2.82 15.30
N TYR A 239 -12.06 3.06 14.02
CA TYR A 239 -11.27 2.57 12.88
C TYR A 239 -11.16 3.66 11.79
N GLU A 240 -10.19 3.51 10.90
CA GLU A 240 -10.15 4.20 9.62
C GLU A 240 -10.04 3.22 8.47
N ASP A 241 -10.55 3.65 7.32
CA ASP A 241 -10.47 2.92 6.06
C ASP A 241 -9.49 3.68 5.16
N GLU A 242 -8.23 3.22 5.09
CA GLU A 242 -7.25 3.78 4.16
C GLU A 242 -7.57 3.27 2.75
N LYS A 243 -7.83 4.20 1.83
CA LYS A 243 -8.06 3.87 0.43
C LYS A 243 -6.75 3.89 -0.33
N PHE A 244 -6.51 2.88 -1.15
CA PHE A 244 -5.30 2.75 -1.95
C PHE A 244 -5.58 2.13 -3.33
N SER A 245 -4.73 2.46 -4.29
CA SER A 245 -4.66 1.86 -5.62
C SER A 245 -3.29 1.18 -5.73
N TYR A 246 -3.20 0.02 -6.37
CA TYR A 246 -1.93 -0.71 -6.42
C TYR A 246 -1.74 -1.54 -7.69
N LEU A 247 -0.51 -1.96 -7.92
CA LEU A 247 -0.11 -2.99 -8.87
C LEU A 247 0.92 -3.92 -8.23
N ILE A 248 0.84 -5.19 -8.58
CA ILE A 248 1.90 -6.17 -8.39
C ILE A 248 2.31 -6.59 -9.80
N LEU A 249 3.56 -6.32 -10.13
CA LEU A 249 4.14 -6.40 -11.46
C LEU A 249 5.23 -7.47 -11.49
N SER A 250 5.38 -8.17 -12.61
CA SER A 250 6.42 -9.17 -12.80
C SER A 250 7.00 -9.15 -14.21
N ARG A 251 8.27 -9.53 -14.33
CA ARG A 251 8.90 -9.83 -15.63
C ARG A 251 8.57 -11.22 -16.17
N THR A 252 7.91 -12.06 -15.37
CA THR A 252 7.53 -13.42 -15.76
C THR A 252 6.04 -13.65 -15.54
N SER A 253 5.40 -14.43 -16.42
CA SER A 253 3.98 -14.75 -16.29
C SER A 253 3.69 -15.53 -15.01
N ARG A 254 2.55 -15.22 -14.38
CA ARG A 254 2.01 -15.89 -13.20
C ARG A 254 0.50 -16.06 -13.35
N PRO A 255 -0.10 -17.10 -12.73
CA PRO A 255 -1.55 -17.26 -12.73
C PRO A 255 -2.25 -16.02 -12.18
N GLN A 256 -3.28 -15.56 -12.89
CA GLN A 256 -4.14 -14.46 -12.48
C GLN A 256 -5.48 -15.01 -11.97
N VAL A 257 -6.16 -14.21 -11.15
CA VAL A 257 -7.57 -14.48 -10.80
C VAL A 257 -8.45 -14.24 -12.03
N SER A 258 -9.54 -14.98 -12.18
CA SER A 258 -10.48 -14.80 -13.30
C SER A 258 -11.17 -13.44 -13.25
N ASN A 259 -11.60 -13.03 -12.05
CA ASN A 259 -12.29 -11.76 -11.84
C ASN A 259 -11.79 -11.10 -10.55
N ARG A 260 -11.91 -9.77 -10.47
CA ARG A 260 -11.57 -8.98 -9.27
C ARG A 260 -12.80 -8.23 -8.78
N ILE A 261 -13.12 -8.37 -7.49
CA ILE A 261 -14.20 -7.60 -6.87
C ILE A 261 -13.76 -6.15 -6.68
N LEU A 262 -14.48 -5.22 -7.31
CA LEU A 262 -14.13 -3.80 -7.38
C LEU A 262 -14.75 -2.95 -6.26
N ARG A 263 -15.74 -3.45 -5.53
CA ARG A 263 -16.45 -2.70 -4.47
C ARG A 263 -16.83 -3.62 -3.32
N HIS A 264 -17.27 -3.06 -2.19
CA HIS A 264 -17.88 -3.86 -1.13
C HIS A 264 -19.08 -4.65 -1.67
N PRO A 265 -19.13 -5.98 -1.48
CA PRO A 265 -20.31 -6.76 -1.80
C PRO A 265 -21.55 -6.22 -1.08
N ILE A 266 -22.64 -6.02 -1.81
CA ILE A 266 -23.91 -5.57 -1.25
C ILE A 266 -24.71 -6.81 -0.90
N GLN A 267 -24.97 -7.02 0.39
CA GLN A 267 -25.72 -8.17 0.87
C GLN A 267 -27.15 -7.76 1.23
N THR A 268 -28.13 -8.45 0.67
CA THR A 268 -29.55 -8.32 0.99
C THR A 268 -30.12 -9.68 1.37
N SER A 269 -31.38 -9.74 1.81
CA SER A 269 -32.02 -11.01 2.19
C SER A 269 -32.06 -11.97 1.00
N GLY A 270 -31.18 -12.97 1.02
CA GLY A 270 -31.12 -14.04 0.02
C GLY A 270 -30.35 -13.72 -1.26
N GLN A 271 -29.64 -12.59 -1.32
CA GLN A 271 -28.87 -12.17 -2.50
C GLN A 271 -27.58 -11.45 -2.08
N VAL A 272 -26.52 -11.61 -2.88
CA VAL A 272 -25.28 -10.85 -2.82
C VAL A 272 -25.02 -10.25 -4.19
N GLN A 273 -24.80 -8.94 -4.26
CA GLN A 273 -24.41 -8.27 -5.50
C GLN A 273 -22.91 -7.94 -5.46
N LEU A 274 -22.22 -8.31 -6.55
CA LEU A 274 -20.80 -8.07 -6.76
C LEU A 274 -20.62 -7.15 -7.96
N VAL A 275 -19.65 -6.23 -7.88
CA VAL A 275 -19.14 -5.47 -9.02
C VAL A 275 -17.77 -6.04 -9.35
N LEU A 276 -17.62 -6.61 -10.54
CA LEU A 276 -16.44 -7.37 -10.96
C LEU A 276 -15.71 -6.66 -12.10
N CYS A 277 -14.39 -6.63 -12.06
CA CYS A 277 -13.57 -6.52 -13.26
C CYS A 277 -13.31 -7.93 -13.77
N THR A 278 -13.69 -8.22 -15.00
CA THR A 278 -13.62 -9.57 -15.56
C THR A 278 -12.36 -9.78 -16.38
N HIS A 279 -11.95 -11.03 -16.58
CA HIS A 279 -10.85 -11.38 -17.48
C HIS A 279 -11.08 -10.89 -18.94
N SER A 280 -12.34 -10.70 -19.36
CA SER A 280 -12.69 -10.14 -20.66
C SER A 280 -12.43 -8.64 -20.77
N GLY A 281 -12.02 -7.98 -19.68
CA GLY A 281 -11.74 -6.55 -19.67
C GLY A 281 -13.00 -5.70 -19.56
N GLU A 282 -14.05 -6.22 -18.92
CA GLU A 282 -15.32 -5.51 -18.72
C GLU A 282 -15.65 -5.36 -17.23
N ILE A 283 -16.55 -4.43 -16.91
CA ILE A 283 -17.12 -4.30 -15.57
C ILE A 283 -18.51 -4.95 -15.55
N GLU A 284 -18.66 -6.01 -14.78
CA GLU A 284 -19.91 -6.75 -14.65
C GLU A 284 -20.53 -6.53 -13.26
N LYS A 285 -21.86 -6.34 -13.19
CA LYS A 285 -22.63 -6.42 -11.95
C LYS A 285 -23.29 -7.79 -11.86
N LYS A 286 -22.77 -8.65 -10.99
CA LYS A 286 -23.25 -10.02 -10.82
C LYS A 286 -24.11 -10.15 -9.57
N SER A 287 -25.32 -10.69 -9.73
CA SER A 287 -26.22 -10.99 -8.62
C SER A 287 -26.21 -12.48 -8.34
N ILE A 288 -25.78 -12.86 -7.13
CA ILE A 288 -25.73 -14.25 -6.67
C ILE A 288 -26.84 -14.45 -5.63
N THR A 289 -27.68 -15.46 -5.81
CA THR A 289 -28.87 -15.74 -5.00
C THR A 289 -28.73 -17.04 -4.22
N ARG A 290 -29.58 -17.26 -3.19
CA ARG A 290 -29.60 -18.53 -2.42
C ARG A 290 -29.71 -19.79 -3.27
N LYS A 291 -30.31 -19.71 -4.46
CA LYS A 291 -30.47 -20.85 -5.38
C LYS A 291 -29.12 -21.35 -5.93
N GLU A 292 -28.09 -20.52 -5.91
CA GLU A 292 -26.73 -20.85 -6.37
C GLU A 292 -25.87 -21.53 -5.29
N GLY A 293 -26.47 -21.91 -4.15
CA GLY A 293 -25.87 -22.82 -3.17
C GLY A 293 -24.51 -22.37 -2.64
N GLU A 294 -23.46 -23.13 -2.94
CA GLU A 294 -22.09 -22.85 -2.48
C GLU A 294 -21.53 -21.53 -3.02
N ILE A 295 -21.91 -21.13 -4.24
CA ILE A 295 -21.49 -19.83 -4.81
C ILE A 295 -22.05 -18.69 -3.97
N TYR A 296 -23.29 -18.81 -3.49
CA TYR A 296 -23.90 -17.83 -2.58
C TYR A 296 -23.21 -17.79 -1.22
N LYS A 297 -22.85 -18.94 -0.66
CA LYS A 297 -22.09 -19.00 0.61
C LYS A 297 -20.73 -18.33 0.46
N ALA A 298 -19.99 -18.61 -0.62
CA ALA A 298 -18.72 -17.95 -0.92
C ALA A 298 -18.89 -16.43 -1.10
N ALA A 299 -19.89 -16.00 -1.87
CA ALA A 299 -20.16 -14.58 -2.12
C ALA A 299 -20.48 -13.80 -0.83
N LYS A 300 -21.13 -14.41 0.15
CA LYS A 300 -21.38 -13.79 1.46
C LYS A 300 -20.11 -13.49 2.26
N HIS A 301 -19.04 -14.23 2.03
CA HIS A 301 -17.76 -14.04 2.71
C HIS A 301 -16.73 -13.28 1.88
N ALA A 302 -17.04 -13.04 0.60
CA ALA A 302 -16.20 -12.27 -0.29
C ALA A 302 -16.04 -10.83 0.20
N LYS A 303 -14.87 -10.26 -0.06
CA LYS A 303 -14.49 -8.91 0.32
C LYS A 303 -14.13 -8.08 -0.91
N TRP A 304 -14.15 -6.77 -0.72
CA TRP A 304 -13.65 -5.85 -1.71
C TRP A 304 -12.17 -6.16 -1.98
N GLY A 305 -11.85 -6.42 -3.25
CA GLY A 305 -10.50 -6.76 -3.67
C GLY A 305 -10.20 -8.24 -3.69
N ASP A 306 -11.11 -9.12 -3.29
CA ASP A 306 -10.90 -10.56 -3.46
C ASP A 306 -10.96 -10.95 -4.94
N GLY A 307 -10.21 -12.00 -5.29
CA GLY A 307 -10.39 -12.68 -6.57
C GLY A 307 -11.66 -13.52 -6.53
N SER A 308 -12.48 -13.46 -7.57
CA SER A 308 -13.61 -14.38 -7.74
C SER A 308 -13.37 -15.31 -8.92
N MET A 309 -13.94 -16.52 -8.83
CA MET A 309 -14.12 -17.37 -9.99
C MET A 309 -15.11 -16.73 -10.97
#